data_AF-A0A099XYQ7-F1
#
_entry.id   AF-A0A099XYQ7-F1
#
_cell.length_a   1.000
_cell.length_b   1.000
_cell.length_c   1.000
_cell.angle_alpha   90.00
_cell.angle_beta   90.00
_cell.angle_gamma   90.00
#
_symmetry.space_group_name_H-M   'P 1'
#
loop_
_entity.id
_entity.type
_entity.pdbx_description
1 polymer ?
#
loop_
_entity_poly.entity_id
_entity_poly.type
_entity_poly.pdbx_seq_one_letter_code
_entity_poly.pdbx_strand_id
1 'polypeptide(L)'
;MAEKPASKVDNTPKVTGVGGIFFYSDNPEETKEWYAKNLGIETNEWGFTSFDSRNVDRPDQINSLQWKPFKKVDKYFSPSKKEFMINYQVQNIEGLLKKN
;
A
#
# COMPACT_ATOMS: atom_id res chain seq x y z
N MET A 1 23.86 26.27 -13.16
CA MET A 1 22.91 25.22 -12.75
C MET A 1 21.86 25.17 -13.83
N ALA A 2 21.75 24.08 -14.59
CA ALA A 2 20.73 23.97 -15.64
C ALA A 2 19.38 23.69 -14.96
N GLU A 3 18.37 24.51 -15.24
CA GLU A 3 17.00 24.23 -14.85
C GLU A 3 16.55 22.93 -15.52
N LYS A 4 16.18 21.93 -14.71
CA LYS A 4 15.56 20.69 -15.21
C LYS A 4 14.23 21.11 -15.85
N PRO A 5 14.01 20.90 -17.15
CA PRO A 5 12.77 21.31 -17.79
C PRO A 5 11.60 20.67 -17.06
N ALA A 6 10.55 21.45 -16.79
CA ALA A 6 9.34 20.97 -16.16
C ALA A 6 8.81 19.77 -16.96
N SER A 7 8.94 18.56 -16.40
CA SER A 7 8.47 17.35 -17.05
C SER A 7 6.96 17.49 -17.27
N LYS A 8 6.49 17.34 -18.51
CA LYS A 8 5.05 17.24 -18.80
C LYS A 8 4.44 16.25 -17.80
N VAL A 9 3.37 16.65 -17.12
CA VAL A 9 2.66 15.78 -16.17
C VAL A 9 2.10 14.60 -16.96
N ASP A 10 2.74 13.43 -16.83
CA ASP A 10 2.21 12.18 -17.37
C ASP A 10 0.89 11.88 -16.65
N ASN A 11 -0.19 11.73 -17.39
CA ASN A 11 -1.54 11.39 -16.89
C ASN A 11 -2.03 10.05 -17.46
N THR A 12 -1.12 9.21 -17.95
CA THR A 12 -1.45 7.87 -18.46
C THR A 12 -2.13 7.04 -17.35
N PRO A 13 -3.36 6.51 -17.58
CA PRO A 13 -4.03 5.65 -16.60
C PRO A 13 -3.33 4.30 -16.49
N LYS A 14 -2.64 4.07 -15.37
CA LYS A 14 -1.85 2.86 -15.11
C LYS A 14 -1.61 2.64 -13.62
N VAL A 15 -1.26 1.40 -13.27
CA VAL A 15 -0.69 1.04 -11.96
C VAL A 15 0.76 1.51 -11.91
N THR A 16 1.17 2.09 -10.79
CA THR A 16 2.53 2.60 -10.54
C THR A 16 3.22 1.92 -9.36
N GLY A 17 2.49 1.12 -8.57
CA GLY A 17 3.04 0.36 -7.46
C GLY A 17 1.97 -0.39 -6.66
N VAL A 18 2.38 -0.96 -5.53
CA VAL A 18 1.48 -1.54 -4.53
C VAL A 18 1.30 -0.52 -3.40
N GLY A 19 0.07 -0.09 -3.19
CA GLY A 19 -0.31 0.84 -2.13
C GLY A 19 -0.65 0.14 -0.82
N GLY A 20 -1.03 -1.14 -0.85
CA GLY A 20 -1.19 -1.90 0.38
C GLY A 20 -1.40 -3.40 0.20
N ILE A 21 -1.04 -4.13 1.25
CA ILE A 21 -1.25 -5.57 1.42
C ILE A 21 -1.99 -5.76 2.73
N PHE A 22 -3.20 -6.29 2.62
CA PHE A 22 -4.10 -6.55 3.73
C PHE A 22 -4.43 -8.03 3.73
N PHE A 23 -4.40 -8.67 4.89
CA PHE A 23 -4.67 -10.11 4.98
C PHE A 23 -5.30 -10.48 6.30
N TYR A 24 -6.04 -11.58 6.34
CA TYR A 24 -6.55 -12.12 7.58
C TYR A 24 -5.48 -12.93 8.31
N SER A 25 -5.47 -12.80 9.63
CA SER A 25 -4.70 -13.61 10.57
C SER A 25 -5.63 -14.18 11.64
N ASP A 26 -5.33 -15.38 12.10
CA ASP A 26 -6.02 -16.02 13.23
C ASP A 26 -5.79 -15.23 14.53
N ASN A 27 -4.56 -14.72 14.71
CA ASN A 27 -4.19 -13.89 15.84
C ASN A 27 -3.38 -12.66 15.36
N PRO A 28 -4.06 -11.56 14.97
CA PRO A 28 -3.39 -10.35 14.50
C PRO A 28 -2.46 -9.72 15.54
N GLU A 29 -2.76 -9.88 16.83
CA GLU A 29 -1.92 -9.32 17.91
C GLU A 29 -0.59 -10.06 17.99
N GLU A 30 -0.62 -11.38 18.12
CA GLU A 30 0.59 -12.22 18.11
C GLU A 30 1.38 -12.08 16.81
N THR A 31 0.69 -11.93 15.67
CA THR A 31 1.34 -11.66 14.38
C THR A 31 2.15 -10.37 14.42
N LYS A 32 1.58 -9.29 14.95
CA LYS A 32 2.27 -7.98 15.07
C LYS A 32 3.42 -8.05 16.07
N GLU A 33 3.23 -8.70 17.21
CA GLU A 33 4.29 -8.89 18.21
C GLU A 33 5.47 -9.68 17.63
N TRP A 34 5.18 -10.76 16.90
CA TRP A 34 6.21 -11.55 16.23
C TRP A 34 6.94 -10.74 15.17
N TYR A 35 6.22 -9.96 14.37
CA TYR A 35 6.81 -9.04 13.39
C TYR A 35 7.71 -7.98 14.02
N ALA A 36 7.28 -7.35 15.10
CA ALA A 36 8.11 -6.38 15.83
C ALA A 36 9.38 -7.05 16.39
N LYS A 37 9.22 -8.19 17.07
CA LYS A 37 10.32 -8.90 17.74
C LYS A 37 11.35 -9.46 16.78
N ASN A 38 10.93 -10.06 15.67
CA ASN A 38 11.80 -10.86 14.82
C ASN A 38 12.19 -10.14 13.52
N LEU A 39 11.36 -9.23 13.02
CA LEU A 39 11.58 -8.52 11.76
C LEU A 39 11.77 -7.01 11.92
N GLY A 40 11.56 -6.45 13.12
CA GLY A 40 11.60 -5.00 13.35
C GLY A 40 10.48 -4.24 12.64
N ILE A 41 9.40 -4.94 12.28
CA ILE A 41 8.23 -4.33 11.63
C ILE A 41 7.31 -3.81 12.74
N GLU A 42 7.33 -2.50 12.95
CA GLU A 42 6.51 -1.84 13.96
C GLU A 42 5.13 -1.47 13.41
N THR A 43 4.10 -1.55 14.26
CA THR A 43 2.74 -1.10 13.93
C THR A 43 2.39 0.17 14.68
N ASN A 44 1.70 1.09 14.02
CA ASN A 44 1.13 2.26 14.66
C ASN A 44 -0.08 1.91 15.55
N GLU A 45 -0.62 2.93 16.24
CA GLU A 45 -1.79 2.80 17.13
C GLU A 45 -3.04 2.23 16.44
N TRP A 46 -3.13 2.37 15.11
CA TRP A 46 -4.24 1.83 14.30
C TRP A 46 -3.95 0.44 13.71
N GLY A 47 -2.83 -0.17 14.08
CA GLY A 47 -2.41 -1.52 13.68
C GLY A 47 -1.89 -1.62 12.25
N PHE A 48 -1.47 -0.51 11.64
CA PHE A 48 -0.85 -0.49 10.32
C PHE A 48 0.67 -0.37 10.43
N THR A 49 1.37 -1.00 9.50
CA THR A 49 2.77 -0.67 9.20
C THR A 49 2.85 0.01 7.85
N SER A 50 3.64 1.09 7.76
CA SER A 50 3.95 1.75 6.49
C SER A 50 5.37 1.41 6.07
N PHE A 51 5.52 0.86 4.86
CA PHE A 51 6.83 0.74 4.22
C PHE A 51 7.01 1.89 3.25
N ASP A 52 7.76 2.88 3.68
CA ASP A 52 8.00 4.09 2.90
C ASP A 52 9.23 3.93 2.01
N SER A 53 9.09 4.33 0.76
CA SER A 53 10.14 4.30 -0.25
C SER A 53 10.13 5.57 -1.07
N ARG A 54 11.27 5.97 -1.63
CA ARG A 54 11.34 7.12 -2.53
C ARG A 54 11.18 6.66 -3.97
N ASN A 55 10.45 7.43 -4.77
CA ASN A 55 10.38 7.16 -6.20
C ASN A 55 11.75 7.36 -6.86
N VAL A 56 12.16 6.40 -7.70
CA VAL A 56 13.48 6.40 -8.35
C VAL A 56 13.68 7.62 -9.25
N ASP A 57 12.65 8.03 -9.98
CA ASP A 57 12.71 9.16 -10.92
C ASP A 57 12.40 10.52 -10.26
N ARG A 58 11.70 10.47 -9.11
CA ARG A 58 11.25 11.62 -8.31
C ARG A 58 11.59 11.41 -6.82
N PRO A 59 12.85 11.58 -6.41
CA PRO A 59 13.28 11.25 -5.05
C PRO A 59 12.56 11.98 -3.92
N ASP A 60 11.99 13.16 -4.19
CA ASP A 60 11.18 13.92 -3.24
C ASP A 60 9.79 13.31 -3.01
N GLN A 61 9.32 12.45 -3.93
CA GLN A 61 8.07 11.73 -3.79
C GLN A 61 8.27 10.48 -2.94
N ILE A 62 7.57 10.43 -1.81
CA ILE A 62 7.47 9.25 -0.94
C ILE A 62 6.26 8.42 -1.40
N ASN A 63 6.47 7.13 -1.59
CA ASN A 63 5.43 6.12 -1.78
C ASN A 63 5.38 5.23 -0.54
N SER A 64 4.17 4.99 -0.06
CA SER A 64 3.93 4.20 1.15
C SER A 64 3.13 2.95 0.82
N LEU A 65 3.68 1.78 1.14
CA LEU A 65 2.95 0.52 1.12
C LEU A 65 2.39 0.25 2.50
N GLN A 66 1.07 0.17 2.61
CA GLN A 66 0.39 -0.17 3.85
C GLN A 66 0.35 -1.69 4.06
N TRP A 67 0.74 -2.16 5.24
CA TRP A 67 0.72 -3.56 5.62
C TRP A 67 -0.13 -3.73 6.88
N LYS A 68 -1.17 -4.57 6.80
CA LYS A 68 -2.03 -4.79 7.98
C LYS A 68 -2.67 -6.19 8.03
N PRO A 69 -2.48 -6.92 9.15
CA PRO A 69 -3.27 -8.09 9.46
C PRO A 69 -4.64 -7.69 10.04
N PHE A 70 -5.69 -8.38 9.59
CA PHE A 70 -7.07 -8.28 10.09
C PHE A 70 -7.47 -9.58 10.79
N LYS A 71 -8.43 -9.52 11.72
CA LYS A 71 -8.97 -10.75 12.33
C LYS A 71 -9.87 -11.47 11.33
N LYS A 72 -9.79 -12.80 11.21
CA LYS A 72 -10.62 -13.59 10.25
C LYS A 72 -12.13 -13.35 10.34
N VAL A 73 -12.65 -12.98 11.52
CA VAL A 73 -14.09 -12.72 11.71
C VAL A 73 -14.52 -11.32 11.26
N ASP A 74 -13.57 -10.46 10.89
CA ASP A 74 -13.84 -9.13 10.37
C ASP A 74 -14.41 -9.23 8.95
N LYS A 75 -15.44 -8.43 8.66
CA LYS A 75 -16.10 -8.39 7.35
C LYS A 75 -15.38 -7.46 6.36
N TYR A 76 -14.20 -6.93 6.69
CA TYR A 76 -13.48 -5.93 5.90
C TYR A 76 -13.30 -6.29 4.41
N PHE A 77 -13.02 -7.56 4.05
CA PHE A 77 -12.88 -7.96 2.64
C PHE A 77 -14.21 -8.34 1.96
N SER A 78 -15.35 -8.24 2.65
CA SER A 78 -16.65 -8.60 2.07
C SER A 78 -16.97 -7.76 0.83
N PRO A 79 -17.58 -8.34 -0.22
CA PRO A 79 -18.12 -9.69 -0.32
C PRO A 79 -17.09 -10.77 -0.74
N SER A 80 -15.81 -10.42 -0.84
CA SER A 80 -14.76 -11.36 -1.20
C SER A 80 -14.62 -12.46 -0.15
N LYS A 81 -14.36 -13.70 -0.60
CA LYS A 81 -14.00 -14.85 0.24
C LYS A 81 -12.49 -15.09 0.30
N LYS A 82 -11.69 -14.18 -0.26
CA LYS A 82 -10.22 -14.30 -0.27
C LYS A 82 -9.66 -13.86 1.07
N GLU A 83 -8.54 -14.46 1.46
CA GLU A 83 -7.89 -14.17 2.74
C GLU A 83 -6.99 -12.93 2.70
N PHE A 84 -6.88 -12.27 1.56
CA PHE A 84 -6.07 -11.07 1.38
C PHE A 84 -6.63 -10.15 0.30
N MET A 85 -6.18 -8.90 0.35
CA MET A 85 -6.45 -7.82 -0.60
C MET A 85 -5.13 -7.10 -0.90
N ILE A 86 -4.89 -6.87 -2.19
CA ILE A 86 -3.76 -6.07 -2.68
C ILE A 86 -4.35 -4.79 -3.26
N ASN A 87 -3.98 -3.64 -2.70
CA ASN A 87 -4.33 -2.34 -3.23
C ASN A 87 -3.17 -1.82 -4.07
N TYR A 88 -3.46 -1.33 -5.28
CA TYR A 88 -2.47 -0.73 -6.16
C TYR A 88 -2.40 0.78 -5.98
N GLN A 89 -1.18 1.31 -5.99
CA GLN A 89 -0.96 2.73 -6.23
C GLN A 89 -1.14 2.96 -7.74
N VAL A 90 -1.94 3.96 -8.08
CA VAL A 90 -2.27 4.24 -9.48
C VAL A 90 -2.01 5.70 -9.81
N GLN A 91 -1.72 5.92 -11.09
CA GLN A 91 -1.74 7.23 -11.71
C GLN A 91 -3.04 7.35 -12.51
N ASN A 92 -3.76 8.45 -12.31
CA ASN A 92 -5.04 8.74 -12.95
C ASN A 92 -6.10 7.64 -12.74
N ILE A 93 -6.65 7.58 -11.51
CA ILE A 93 -7.71 6.63 -11.14
C ILE A 93 -8.97 6.81 -12.00
N GLU A 94 -9.35 8.05 -12.31
CA GLU A 94 -10.53 8.34 -13.15
C GLU A 94 -10.39 7.75 -14.55
N GLY A 95 -9.19 7.83 -15.13
CA GLY A 95 -8.89 7.23 -16.43
C GLY A 95 -8.90 5.71 -16.40
N LEU A 96 -8.51 5.08 -15.27
CA LEU A 96 -8.62 3.63 -15.11
C LEU A 96 -10.09 3.19 -15.00
N LEU A 97 -10.92 3.95 -14.28
CA LEU A 97 -12.35 3.66 -14.11
C LEU A 97 -13.16 3.83 -15.41
N LYS A 98 -12.66 4.62 -16.37
CA LYS A 98 -13.27 4.80 -17.70
C LYS A 98 -12.87 3.71 -18.70
N LYS A 99 -11.80 2.94 -18.44
CA LYS A 99 -11.42 1.77 -19.26
C LYS A 99 -12.31 0.59 -18.86
N ASN A 100 -13.59 0.66 -19.24
CA ASN A 100 -14.54 -0.45 -19.14
C ASN A 100 -14.81 -1.01 -20.53
#